data_AF-A0A2Z6S7Z4-F1
#
_entry.id   AF-A0A2Z6S7Z4-F1
#
_cell.length_a   1.000
_cell.length_b   1.000
_cell.length_c   1.000
_cell.angle_alpha   90.00
_cell.angle_beta   90.00
_cell.angle_gamma   90.00
#
_symmetry.space_group_name_H-M   'P 1'
#
loop_
_entity.id
_entity.type
_entity.pdbx_description
1 polymer ?
#
loop_
_entity_poly.entity_id
_entity_poly.type
_entity_poly.pdbx_seq_one_letter_code
_entity_poly.pdbx_strand_id
1 'polypeptide(L)'
;MDSEFLQKLSQNLIEILDDDEYYDTIIEVGNDPYVKIFRAHMVILGYRSSYLRRILSTNKKKNDGTLVQIKLPNISPDIFQIILRYIYGGKISLEDYDNLDIIKILIAANELNLQELVIHIQSFLTGNKADWMEQNFNLIYQTSFENNSFLELQKYCTDLISKAPDKLFKSQDFSLIPEKIIISLIQSDYLQMSETQVWENVVKWGLAQNPGLSSDPSIYSKEDFSSLKNTLQKCIPFIRFYNLTSKEFLDYVLPYREILPEELYMDLLKTFLSLNPNSKPTHKSSPRIPPPLLPHRPSYSNPKPSSQSTIPHSRSSYLRNKKKSAKQYGTIYGTRKKTFNDMNMQSEDLIDMSESNHQDYQEIVDEVVVLINFDRIILVQLFLVVQRMRNYGRSGDRNRVPDSIVSIL
;
A
#
# COMPACT_ATOMS: atom_id res chain seq x y z
N MET A 1 -22.48 3.12 32.41
CA MET A 1 -22.77 4.46 32.93
C MET A 1 -21.89 5.50 32.23
N ASP A 2 -20.56 5.45 32.33
CA ASP A 2 -19.66 6.40 31.63
C ASP A 2 -19.86 6.43 30.11
N SER A 3 -20.06 5.28 29.48
CA SER A 3 -20.36 5.18 28.03
C SER A 3 -21.64 5.94 27.64
N GLU A 4 -22.66 5.94 28.50
CA GLU A 4 -23.94 6.60 28.23
C GLU A 4 -23.82 8.13 28.33
N PHE A 5 -23.07 8.63 29.33
CA PHE A 5 -22.77 10.05 29.46
C PHE A 5 -21.95 10.57 28.26
N LEU A 6 -20.93 9.81 27.82
CA LEU A 6 -20.15 10.18 26.63
C LEU A 6 -20.99 10.14 25.35
N GLN A 7 -21.91 9.18 25.21
CA GLN A 7 -22.82 9.13 24.09
C GLN A 7 -23.76 10.34 24.07
N LYS A 8 -24.30 10.75 25.22
CA LYS A 8 -25.17 11.93 25.31
C LYS A 8 -24.40 13.22 25.01
N LEU A 9 -23.19 13.38 25.55
CA LEU A 9 -22.31 14.51 25.21
C LEU A 9 -22.01 14.58 23.71
N SER A 10 -21.62 13.45 23.11
CA SER A 10 -21.38 13.31 21.67
C SER A 10 -22.62 13.75 20.85
N GLN A 11 -23.81 13.31 21.25
CA GLN A 11 -25.05 13.70 20.59
C GLN A 11 -25.34 15.21 20.73
N ASN A 12 -25.16 15.76 21.94
CA ASN A 12 -25.35 17.20 22.16
C ASN A 12 -24.38 18.06 21.35
N LEU A 13 -23.13 17.62 21.15
CA LEU A 13 -22.20 18.33 20.27
C LEU A 13 -22.62 18.24 18.80
N ILE A 14 -23.17 17.12 18.35
CA ILE A 14 -23.69 17.00 16.98
C ILE A 14 -24.90 17.91 16.77
N GLU A 15 -25.81 18.00 17.75
CA GLU A 15 -27.02 18.86 17.67
C GLU A 15 -26.66 20.34 17.41
N ILE A 16 -25.52 20.81 17.95
CA ILE A 16 -25.00 22.17 17.73
C ILE A 16 -24.58 22.43 16.26
N LEU A 17 -24.44 21.41 15.42
CA LEU A 17 -24.19 21.63 13.99
C LEU A 17 -25.46 22.06 13.23
N ASP A 18 -26.65 21.76 13.76
CA ASP A 18 -27.92 21.92 13.07
C ASP A 18 -28.71 23.16 13.54
N ASP A 19 -28.29 23.82 14.62
CA ASP A 19 -29.01 24.95 15.23
C ASP A 19 -28.68 26.33 14.61
N ASP A 20 -27.64 26.44 13.77
CA ASP A 20 -27.15 27.69 13.19
C ASP A 20 -26.76 28.77 14.24
N GLU A 21 -26.58 28.39 15.51
CA GLU A 21 -26.27 29.29 16.62
C GLU A 21 -24.78 29.22 17.01
N TYR A 22 -24.27 30.30 17.63
CA TYR A 22 -22.95 30.39 18.27
C TYR A 22 -21.70 30.04 17.42
N TYR A 23 -21.86 29.82 16.11
CA TYR A 23 -20.74 29.58 15.21
C TYR A 23 -19.82 30.80 15.13
N ASP A 24 -18.51 30.54 15.12
CA ASP A 24 -17.46 31.56 15.08
C ASP A 24 -16.54 31.39 13.86
N THR A 25 -16.85 30.44 12.96
CA THR A 25 -16.15 30.24 11.69
C THR A 25 -17.06 29.71 10.59
N ILE A 26 -16.68 30.01 9.35
CA ILE A 26 -17.34 29.53 8.14
C ILE A 26 -16.33 28.72 7.31
N ILE A 27 -16.77 27.58 6.78
CA ILE A 27 -15.96 26.69 5.93
C ILE A 27 -16.65 26.58 4.58
N GLU A 28 -15.96 27.02 3.53
CA GLU A 28 -16.33 26.84 2.14
C GLU A 28 -15.70 25.55 1.63
N VAL A 29 -16.51 24.62 1.15
CA VAL A 29 -16.09 23.26 0.81
C VAL A 29 -16.55 22.93 -0.60
N GLY A 30 -15.69 22.22 -1.33
CA GLY A 30 -15.91 21.89 -2.74
C GLY A 30 -15.33 22.95 -3.67
N ASN A 31 -15.50 22.70 -4.97
CA ASN A 31 -15.03 23.58 -6.03
C ASN A 31 -16.19 23.94 -6.96
N ASP A 32 -16.11 25.08 -7.62
CA ASP A 32 -17.17 25.56 -8.51
C ASP A 32 -17.53 24.50 -9.59
N PRO A 33 -18.83 24.24 -9.86
CA PRO A 33 -20.01 24.93 -9.33
C PRO A 33 -20.60 24.31 -8.04
N TYR A 34 -19.95 23.28 -7.46
CA TYR A 34 -20.48 22.49 -6.34
C TYR A 34 -19.84 22.88 -5.01
N VAL A 35 -20.06 24.13 -4.61
CA VAL A 35 -19.56 24.69 -3.34
C VAL A 35 -20.68 24.70 -2.31
N LYS A 36 -20.38 24.28 -1.08
CA LYS A 36 -21.29 24.39 0.08
C LYS A 36 -20.60 25.11 1.23
N ILE A 37 -21.36 25.93 1.92
CA ILE A 37 -20.92 26.69 3.09
C ILE A 37 -21.37 25.94 4.35
N PHE A 38 -20.43 25.74 5.28
CA PHE A 38 -20.66 25.13 6.59
C PHE A 38 -20.35 26.14 7.68
N ARG A 39 -21.23 26.21 8.69
CA ARG A 39 -20.98 26.96 9.93
C ARG A 39 -20.45 26.00 10.99
N ALA A 40 -19.45 26.43 11.74
CA ALA A 40 -18.78 25.58 12.72
C ALA A 40 -18.11 26.38 13.84
N HIS A 41 -17.53 25.63 14.79
CA HIS A 41 -16.95 26.14 16.03
C HIS A 41 -15.43 25.92 16.04
N MET A 42 -14.67 27.01 16.06
CA MET A 42 -13.21 27.02 16.01
C MET A 42 -12.59 26.17 17.10
N VAL A 43 -13.17 26.19 18.31
CA VAL A 43 -12.69 25.40 19.46
C VAL A 43 -12.75 23.91 19.17
N ILE A 44 -13.86 23.40 18.62
CA ILE A 44 -14.01 21.97 18.34
C ILE A 44 -13.09 21.57 17.19
N LEU A 45 -13.13 22.30 16.08
CA LEU A 45 -12.30 22.04 14.89
C LEU A 45 -10.81 22.05 15.23
N GLY A 46 -10.35 23.07 15.96
CA GLY A 46 -8.94 23.23 16.32
C GLY A 46 -8.46 22.14 17.28
N TYR A 47 -9.30 21.65 18.19
CA TYR A 47 -8.89 20.58 19.09
C TYR A 47 -8.92 19.19 18.45
N ARG A 48 -9.76 18.98 17.45
CA ARG A 48 -9.91 17.69 16.76
C ARG A 48 -9.03 17.53 15.53
N SER A 49 -8.67 18.63 14.86
CA SER A 49 -7.78 18.65 13.70
C SER A 49 -6.65 19.65 13.89
N SER A 50 -5.41 19.17 13.88
CA SER A 50 -4.23 20.04 13.92
C SER A 50 -4.05 20.83 12.62
N TYR A 51 -4.52 20.30 11.48
CA TYR A 51 -4.57 21.01 10.21
C TYR A 51 -5.48 22.23 10.31
N LEU A 52 -6.73 22.04 10.76
CA LEU A 52 -7.67 23.14 10.94
C LEU A 52 -7.18 24.12 12.01
N ARG A 53 -6.59 23.65 13.11
CA ARG A 53 -5.97 24.52 14.13
C ARG A 53 -4.95 25.48 13.52
N ARG A 54 -4.10 24.99 12.60
CA ARG A 54 -3.07 25.81 11.93
C ARG A 54 -3.70 26.89 11.06
N ILE A 55 -4.74 26.56 10.30
CA ILE A 55 -5.47 27.53 9.47
C ILE A 55 -6.13 28.59 10.36
N LEU A 56 -6.88 28.17 11.37
CA LEU A 56 -7.58 29.05 12.30
C LEU A 56 -6.61 30.01 13.04
N SER A 57 -5.45 29.50 13.46
CA SER A 57 -4.43 30.30 14.16
C SER A 57 -3.77 31.35 13.26
N THR A 58 -3.67 31.07 11.95
CA THR A 58 -3.11 32.01 10.97
C THR A 58 -4.10 33.14 10.70
N ASN A 59 -5.39 32.84 10.63
CA ASN A 59 -6.43 33.82 10.35
C ASN A 59 -6.71 34.75 11.55
N LYS A 60 -6.57 34.26 12.79
CA LYS A 60 -6.64 35.14 14.00
C LYS A 60 -5.62 36.29 14.00
N LYS A 61 -4.54 36.20 13.22
CA LYS A 61 -3.54 37.28 13.13
C LYS A 61 -3.95 38.42 12.19
N LYS A 62 -4.99 38.25 11.39
CA LYS A 62 -5.42 39.19 10.34
C LYS A 62 -6.50 40.19 10.78
N ASN A 63 -7.13 40.00 11.95
CA ASN A 63 -8.00 40.92 12.71
C ASN A 63 -8.63 42.11 11.93
N ASP A 64 -9.57 41.82 11.03
CA ASP A 64 -10.37 42.83 10.32
C ASP A 64 -11.85 42.83 10.73
N GLY A 65 -12.24 42.00 11.71
CA GLY A 65 -13.63 41.85 12.16
C GLY A 65 -14.47 40.88 11.31
N THR A 66 -13.90 40.30 10.25
CA THR A 66 -14.58 39.33 9.40
C THR A 66 -14.47 37.92 10.00
N LEU A 67 -15.55 37.13 9.93
CA LEU A 67 -15.54 35.73 10.33
C LEU A 67 -14.41 34.97 9.62
N VAL A 68 -13.71 34.10 10.36
CA VAL A 68 -12.63 33.29 9.80
C VAL A 68 -13.18 32.34 8.74
N GLN A 69 -12.79 32.53 7.48
CA GLN A 69 -13.16 31.68 6.35
C GLN A 69 -12.07 30.64 6.08
N ILE A 70 -12.46 29.36 6.12
CA ILE A 70 -11.63 28.22 5.70
C ILE A 70 -12.11 27.80 4.31
N LYS A 71 -11.18 27.45 3.41
CA LYS A 71 -11.50 26.89 2.08
C LYS A 71 -10.94 25.48 1.95
N LEU A 72 -11.77 24.52 1.54
CA LEU A 72 -11.42 23.11 1.33
C LEU A 72 -11.90 22.64 -0.06
N PRO A 73 -11.20 23.04 -1.15
CA PRO A 73 -11.65 22.77 -2.51
C PRO A 73 -11.54 21.31 -2.94
N ASN A 74 -10.67 20.53 -2.30
CA ASN A 74 -10.38 19.13 -2.67
C ASN A 74 -11.34 18.12 -2.02
N ILE A 75 -12.21 18.58 -1.12
CA ILE A 75 -13.16 17.73 -0.41
C ILE A 75 -14.56 18.09 -0.91
N SER A 76 -15.33 17.09 -1.35
CA SER A 76 -16.73 17.31 -1.74
C SER A 76 -17.58 17.64 -0.50
N PRO A 77 -18.61 18.49 -0.64
CA PRO A 77 -19.53 18.84 0.46
C PRO A 77 -20.09 17.64 1.25
N ASP A 78 -20.51 16.57 0.56
CA ASP A 78 -21.14 15.41 1.22
C ASP A 78 -20.14 14.65 2.10
N ILE A 79 -18.93 14.42 1.60
CA ILE A 79 -17.85 13.80 2.36
C ILE A 79 -17.43 14.67 3.54
N PHE A 80 -17.36 15.99 3.36
CA PHE A 80 -17.03 16.90 4.46
C PHE A 80 -18.12 16.91 5.53
N GLN A 81 -19.41 16.82 5.17
CA GLN A 81 -20.51 16.72 6.13
C GLN A 81 -20.31 15.50 7.05
N ILE A 82 -19.90 14.36 6.49
CA ILE A 82 -19.60 13.14 7.26
C ILE A 82 -18.41 13.37 8.20
N ILE A 83 -17.31 13.94 7.69
CA ILE A 83 -16.13 14.26 8.49
C ILE A 83 -16.46 15.27 9.60
N LEU A 84 -17.26 16.28 9.32
CA LEU A 84 -17.66 17.30 10.29
C LEU A 84 -18.47 16.67 11.43
N ARG A 85 -19.43 15.81 11.11
CA ARG A 85 -20.17 15.05 12.13
C ARG A 85 -19.25 14.15 12.96
N TYR A 86 -18.24 13.52 12.34
CA TYR A 86 -17.21 12.77 13.07
C TYR A 86 -16.37 13.68 14.00
N ILE A 87 -15.99 14.86 13.55
CA ILE A 87 -15.19 15.81 14.34
C ILE A 87 -15.93 16.16 15.64
N TYR A 88 -17.23 16.40 15.59
CA TYR A 88 -18.07 16.75 16.75
C TYR A 88 -18.47 15.54 17.57
N GLY A 89 -18.91 14.48 16.91
CA GLY A 89 -19.51 13.30 17.55
C GLY A 89 -18.51 12.25 17.99
N GLY A 90 -17.31 12.21 17.39
CA GLY A 90 -16.32 11.15 17.63
C GLY A 90 -16.78 9.75 17.18
N LYS A 91 -17.79 9.66 16.33
CA LYS A 91 -18.38 8.40 15.86
C LYS A 91 -18.54 8.44 14.34
N ILE A 92 -18.34 7.29 13.72
CA ILE A 92 -18.61 7.06 12.30
C ILE A 92 -19.06 5.60 12.12
N SER A 93 -20.08 5.38 11.30
CA SER A 93 -20.57 4.06 10.95
C SER A 93 -20.20 3.79 9.51
N LEU A 94 -19.06 3.14 9.28
CA LEU A 94 -18.51 2.93 7.92
C LEU A 94 -19.36 1.95 7.10
N GLU A 95 -20.20 1.15 7.75
CA GLU A 95 -21.12 0.22 7.09
C GLU A 95 -22.25 0.93 6.33
N ASP A 96 -22.54 2.19 6.68
CA ASP A 96 -23.61 2.98 6.09
C ASP A 96 -23.20 3.68 4.78
N TYR A 97 -21.94 3.55 4.37
CA TYR A 97 -21.39 4.23 3.20
C TYR A 97 -20.90 3.25 2.13
N ASP A 98 -21.02 3.67 0.87
CA ASP A 98 -20.44 2.95 -0.25
C ASP A 98 -18.90 2.92 -0.14
N ASN A 99 -18.28 1.84 -0.59
CA ASN A 99 -16.84 1.65 -0.45
C ASN A 99 -16.02 2.78 -1.11
N LEU A 100 -16.51 3.35 -2.23
CA LEU A 100 -15.88 4.51 -2.87
C LEU A 100 -15.94 5.76 -1.99
N ASP A 101 -17.03 5.98 -1.27
CA ASP A 101 -17.14 7.10 -0.34
C ASP A 101 -16.28 6.87 0.90
N ILE A 102 -16.13 5.62 1.38
CA ILE A 102 -15.16 5.29 2.44
C ILE A 102 -13.73 5.68 2.02
N ILE A 103 -13.34 5.44 0.77
CA ILE A 103 -12.04 5.88 0.25
C ILE A 103 -11.94 7.41 0.22
N LYS A 104 -12.98 8.13 -0.21
CA LYS A 104 -12.99 9.60 -0.17
C LYS A 104 -12.93 10.14 1.27
N ILE A 105 -13.62 9.50 2.22
CA ILE A 105 -13.55 9.83 3.65
C ILE A 105 -12.13 9.62 4.17
N LEU A 106 -11.46 8.51 3.79
CA LEU A 106 -10.05 8.25 4.16
C LEU A 106 -9.12 9.36 3.67
N ILE A 107 -9.26 9.78 2.41
CA ILE A 107 -8.46 10.84 1.80
C ILE A 107 -8.70 12.17 2.52
N ALA A 108 -9.97 12.56 2.71
CA ALA A 108 -10.35 13.79 3.42
C ALA A 108 -9.88 13.79 4.88
N ALA A 109 -9.98 12.65 5.58
CA ALA A 109 -9.49 12.49 6.93
C ALA A 109 -7.98 12.72 7.02
N ASN A 110 -7.22 12.23 6.03
CA ASN A 110 -5.78 12.45 5.98
C ASN A 110 -5.43 13.92 5.67
N GLU A 111 -6.11 14.55 4.71
CA GLU A 111 -5.94 15.98 4.40
C GLU A 111 -6.18 16.86 5.63
N LEU A 112 -7.20 16.52 6.41
CA LEU A 112 -7.54 17.20 7.67
C LEU A 112 -6.73 16.72 8.88
N ASN A 113 -5.74 15.85 8.68
CA ASN A 113 -4.86 15.28 9.70
C ASN A 113 -5.60 14.63 10.88
N LEU A 114 -6.65 13.85 10.59
CA LEU A 114 -7.46 13.08 11.53
C LEU A 114 -6.91 11.65 11.66
N GLN A 115 -5.70 11.50 12.19
CA GLN A 115 -4.95 10.23 12.17
C GLN A 115 -5.69 9.05 12.84
N GLU A 116 -6.44 9.30 13.91
CA GLU A 116 -7.30 8.29 14.55
C GLU A 116 -8.30 7.68 13.56
N LEU A 117 -8.95 8.53 12.75
CA LEU A 117 -9.91 8.10 11.74
C LEU A 117 -9.23 7.39 10.57
N VAL A 118 -8.08 7.89 10.13
CA VAL A 118 -7.27 7.27 9.07
C VAL A 118 -6.89 5.84 9.43
N ILE A 119 -6.42 5.60 10.65
CA ILE A 119 -6.07 4.25 11.13
C ILE A 119 -7.34 3.37 11.19
N HIS A 120 -8.44 3.91 11.72
CA HIS A 120 -9.69 3.16 11.83
C HIS A 120 -10.24 2.72 10.47
N ILE A 121 -10.25 3.61 9.47
CA ILE A 121 -10.76 3.30 8.13
C ILE A 121 -9.88 2.28 7.42
N GLN A 122 -8.55 2.39 7.51
CA GLN A 122 -7.65 1.41 6.91
C GLN A 122 -7.90 0.01 7.48
N SER A 123 -7.98 -0.11 8.81
CA SER A 123 -8.28 -1.37 9.48
C SER A 123 -9.66 -1.92 9.12
N PHE A 124 -10.66 -1.04 8.96
CA PHE A 124 -11.98 -1.44 8.49
C PHE A 124 -11.94 -2.01 7.07
N LEU A 125 -11.24 -1.36 6.15
CA LEU A 125 -11.11 -1.79 4.76
C LEU A 125 -10.38 -3.14 4.66
N THR A 126 -9.22 -3.28 5.29
CA THR A 126 -8.43 -4.53 5.29
C THR A 126 -9.15 -5.68 6.02
N GLY A 127 -9.91 -5.37 7.07
CA GLY A 127 -10.67 -6.34 7.84
C GLY A 127 -11.94 -6.82 7.11
N ASN A 128 -12.73 -5.91 6.53
CA ASN A 128 -14.11 -6.19 6.13
C ASN A 128 -14.37 -6.07 4.63
N LYS A 129 -13.49 -5.42 3.86
CA LYS A 129 -13.69 -5.10 2.44
C LYS A 129 -12.61 -5.68 1.53
N ALA A 130 -11.88 -6.70 1.99
CA ALA A 130 -10.78 -7.33 1.25
C ALA A 130 -11.17 -7.75 -0.18
N ASP A 131 -12.26 -8.51 -0.35
CA ASP A 131 -12.69 -8.97 -1.68
C ASP A 131 -12.99 -7.80 -2.63
N TRP A 132 -13.61 -6.72 -2.11
CA TRP A 132 -13.86 -5.52 -2.90
C TRP A 132 -12.55 -4.80 -3.27
N MET A 133 -11.59 -4.72 -2.35
CA MET A 133 -10.28 -4.14 -2.64
C MET A 133 -9.48 -4.97 -3.65
N GLU A 134 -9.57 -6.30 -3.63
CA GLU A 134 -8.95 -7.16 -4.65
C GLU A 134 -9.54 -6.90 -6.04
N GLN A 135 -10.84 -6.65 -6.13
CA GLN A 135 -11.52 -6.31 -7.39
C GLN A 135 -11.22 -4.89 -7.89
N ASN A 136 -10.82 -3.98 -6.99
CA ASN A 136 -10.52 -2.58 -7.25
C ASN A 136 -9.05 -2.26 -6.89
N PHE A 137 -8.15 -3.18 -7.20
CA PHE A 137 -6.78 -3.15 -6.73
C PHE A 137 -6.04 -1.88 -7.18
N ASN A 138 -6.20 -1.46 -8.43
CA ASN A 138 -5.53 -0.28 -8.96
C ASN A 138 -5.97 0.99 -8.21
N LEU A 139 -7.27 1.13 -7.92
CA LEU A 139 -7.78 2.26 -7.13
C LEU A 139 -7.13 2.32 -5.73
N ILE A 140 -7.06 1.18 -5.04
CA ILE A 140 -6.47 1.09 -3.70
C ILE A 140 -4.96 1.33 -3.77
N TYR A 141 -4.29 0.73 -4.75
CA TYR A 141 -2.86 0.91 -4.98
C TYR A 141 -2.54 2.40 -5.19
N GLN A 142 -3.18 3.06 -6.15
CA GLN A 142 -2.96 4.49 -6.42
C GLN A 142 -3.22 5.33 -5.17
N THR A 143 -4.38 5.17 -4.53
CA THR A 143 -4.72 5.89 -3.29
C THR A 143 -3.65 5.69 -2.21
N SER A 144 -3.21 4.45 -2.02
CA SER A 144 -2.26 4.09 -0.96
C SER A 144 -0.84 4.59 -1.21
N PHE A 145 -0.36 4.62 -2.46
CA PHE A 145 1.02 4.98 -2.80
C PHE A 145 1.19 6.44 -3.22
N GLU A 146 0.13 7.14 -3.58
CA GLU A 146 0.14 8.61 -3.73
C GLU A 146 0.38 9.32 -2.39
N ASN A 147 0.06 8.65 -1.27
CA ASN A 147 0.19 9.20 0.06
C ASN A 147 0.93 8.26 1.03
N ASN A 148 2.04 8.72 1.60
CA ASN A 148 2.84 7.92 2.54
C ASN A 148 2.14 7.65 3.89
N SER A 149 0.95 8.20 4.14
CA SER A 149 0.20 8.00 5.38
C SER A 149 -0.60 6.69 5.42
N PHE A 150 -0.81 6.02 4.30
CA PHE A 150 -1.68 4.84 4.22
C PHE A 150 -0.90 3.50 4.28
N LEU A 151 -0.05 3.37 5.31
CA LEU A 151 0.88 2.24 5.46
C LEU A 151 0.20 0.86 5.50
N GLU A 152 -1.01 0.76 6.07
CA GLU A 152 -1.70 -0.52 6.16
C GLU A 152 -2.24 -0.97 4.80
N LEU A 153 -2.77 -0.03 3.99
CA LEU A 153 -3.17 -0.30 2.61
C LEU A 153 -1.95 -0.58 1.71
N GLN A 154 -0.84 0.15 1.88
CA GLN A 154 0.40 -0.12 1.15
C GLN A 154 0.91 -1.53 1.43
N LYS A 155 0.90 -1.95 2.71
CA LYS A 155 1.26 -3.30 3.12
C LYS A 155 0.33 -4.33 2.47
N TYR A 156 -0.97 -4.11 2.52
CA TYR A 156 -1.96 -4.98 1.90
C TYR A 156 -1.71 -5.16 0.40
N CYS A 157 -1.50 -4.06 -0.33
CA CYS A 157 -1.18 -4.09 -1.76
C CYS A 157 0.13 -4.84 -2.06
N THR A 158 1.17 -4.61 -1.26
CA THR A 158 2.47 -5.29 -1.41
C THR A 158 2.36 -6.78 -1.13
N ASP A 159 1.57 -7.16 -0.12
CA ASP A 159 1.28 -8.55 0.21
C ASP A 159 0.51 -9.24 -0.93
N LEU A 160 -0.46 -8.56 -1.56
CA LEU A 160 -1.16 -9.12 -2.73
C LEU A 160 -0.22 -9.35 -3.92
N ILE A 161 0.62 -8.36 -4.27
CA ILE A 161 1.58 -8.48 -5.38
C ILE A 161 2.54 -9.65 -5.14
N SER A 162 3.03 -9.82 -3.92
CA SER A 162 4.08 -10.80 -3.60
C SER A 162 3.54 -12.20 -3.31
N LYS A 163 2.41 -12.32 -2.61
CA LYS A 163 1.93 -13.61 -2.07
C LYS A 163 0.71 -14.17 -2.81
N ALA A 164 -0.08 -13.33 -3.48
CA ALA A 164 -1.27 -13.76 -4.21
C ALA A 164 -1.45 -13.06 -5.56
N PRO A 165 -0.42 -13.07 -6.44
CA PRO A 165 -0.46 -12.35 -7.71
C PRO A 165 -1.57 -12.85 -8.65
N ASP A 166 -2.01 -14.11 -8.51
CA ASP A 166 -3.09 -14.71 -9.30
C ASP A 166 -4.44 -14.01 -9.12
N LYS A 167 -4.69 -13.44 -7.94
CA LYS A 167 -5.92 -12.68 -7.64
C LYS A 167 -6.00 -11.41 -8.46
N LEU A 168 -4.86 -10.77 -8.72
CA LEU A 168 -4.80 -9.48 -9.41
C LEU A 168 -5.14 -9.59 -10.90
N PHE A 169 -4.85 -10.73 -11.53
CA PHE A 169 -5.30 -11.01 -12.89
C PHE A 169 -6.83 -11.11 -13.04
N LYS A 170 -7.56 -11.24 -11.93
CA LYS A 170 -9.03 -11.33 -11.88
C LYS A 170 -9.67 -10.03 -11.42
N SER A 171 -8.91 -8.94 -11.23
CA SER A 171 -9.49 -7.66 -10.81
C SER A 171 -10.24 -7.00 -11.97
N GLN A 172 -11.24 -6.18 -11.64
CA GLN A 172 -12.05 -5.48 -12.65
C GLN A 172 -11.24 -4.37 -13.32
N ASP A 173 -10.31 -3.79 -12.59
CA ASP A 173 -9.42 -2.72 -13.01
C ASP A 173 -8.03 -3.21 -13.47
N PHE A 174 -7.90 -4.49 -13.80
CA PHE A 174 -6.63 -5.09 -14.23
C PHE A 174 -5.98 -4.32 -15.40
N SER A 175 -6.79 -3.84 -16.35
CA SER A 175 -6.31 -3.03 -17.47
C SER A 175 -5.73 -1.67 -17.07
N LEU A 176 -6.00 -1.18 -15.87
CA LEU A 176 -5.49 0.10 -15.37
C LEU A 176 -4.21 -0.07 -14.55
N ILE A 177 -3.80 -1.30 -14.26
CA ILE A 177 -2.60 -1.60 -13.48
C ILE A 177 -1.35 -1.11 -14.22
N PRO A 178 -0.44 -0.36 -13.55
CA PRO A 178 0.81 0.09 -14.16
C PRO A 178 1.71 -1.05 -14.66
N GLU A 179 2.44 -0.80 -15.77
CA GLU A 179 3.37 -1.75 -16.41
C GLU A 179 4.35 -2.39 -15.40
N LYS A 180 4.89 -1.59 -14.48
CA LYS A 180 5.83 -2.04 -13.45
C LYS A 180 5.23 -3.14 -12.56
N ILE A 181 3.94 -3.04 -12.23
CA ILE A 181 3.26 -4.05 -11.40
C ILE A 181 3.04 -5.30 -12.24
N ILE A 182 2.55 -5.19 -13.48
CA ILE A 182 2.39 -6.33 -14.39
C ILE A 182 3.69 -7.12 -14.52
N ILE A 183 4.82 -6.44 -14.72
CA ILE A 183 6.16 -7.06 -14.76
C ILE A 183 6.44 -7.85 -13.46
N SER A 184 6.18 -7.24 -12.29
CA SER A 184 6.35 -7.93 -11.00
C SER A 184 5.46 -9.16 -10.87
N LEU A 185 4.23 -9.12 -11.39
CA LEU A 185 3.30 -10.25 -11.32
C LEU A 185 3.76 -11.42 -12.18
N ILE A 186 4.18 -11.16 -13.44
CA ILE A 186 4.60 -12.22 -14.36
C ILE A 186 5.94 -12.82 -13.98
N GLN A 187 6.83 -12.04 -13.37
CA GLN A 187 8.11 -12.51 -12.82
C GLN A 187 7.92 -13.47 -11.64
N SER A 188 6.87 -13.27 -10.83
CA SER A 188 6.65 -14.02 -9.59
C SER A 188 6.61 -15.53 -9.82
N ASP A 189 7.47 -16.26 -9.10
CA ASP A 189 7.40 -17.72 -9.05
C ASP A 189 6.12 -18.20 -8.39
N TYR A 190 5.46 -17.39 -7.55
CA TYR A 190 4.26 -17.80 -6.80
C TYR A 190 2.96 -17.69 -7.60
N LEU A 191 3.00 -17.21 -8.85
CA LEU A 191 1.81 -17.07 -9.68
C LEU A 191 1.21 -18.44 -10.04
N GLN A 192 0.04 -18.76 -9.47
CA GLN A 192 -0.65 -20.04 -9.73
C GLN A 192 -1.48 -19.98 -11.01
N MET A 193 -0.80 -19.87 -12.16
CA MET A 193 -1.41 -19.73 -13.47
C MET A 193 -0.56 -20.42 -14.54
N SER A 194 -1.21 -21.00 -15.55
CA SER A 194 -0.50 -21.55 -16.71
C SER A 194 0.11 -20.44 -17.56
N GLU A 195 1.26 -20.69 -18.22
CA GLU A 195 1.90 -19.64 -19.04
C GLU A 195 1.04 -19.18 -20.22
N THR A 196 0.12 -20.03 -20.71
CA THR A 196 -0.88 -19.63 -21.70
C THR A 196 -1.76 -18.52 -21.16
N GLN A 197 -2.35 -18.71 -19.99
CA GLN A 197 -3.19 -17.71 -19.33
C GLN A 197 -2.39 -16.45 -18.96
N VAL A 198 -1.11 -16.58 -18.57
CA VAL A 198 -0.24 -15.42 -18.32
C VAL A 198 -0.07 -14.60 -19.60
N TRP A 199 0.26 -15.26 -20.72
CA TRP A 199 0.42 -14.62 -22.01
C TRP A 199 -0.87 -13.94 -22.48
N GLU A 200 -2.02 -14.63 -22.42
CA GLU A 200 -3.32 -14.07 -22.79
C GLU A 200 -3.66 -12.82 -21.99
N ASN A 201 -3.41 -12.82 -20.68
CA ASN A 201 -3.67 -11.66 -19.83
C ASN A 201 -2.73 -10.50 -20.15
N VAL A 202 -1.45 -10.75 -20.43
CA VAL A 202 -0.50 -9.71 -20.84
C VAL A 202 -0.90 -9.09 -22.19
N VAL A 203 -1.32 -9.92 -23.15
CA VAL A 203 -1.87 -9.43 -24.42
C VAL A 203 -3.12 -8.60 -24.16
N LYS A 204 -4.09 -9.11 -23.40
CA LYS A 204 -5.32 -8.38 -23.03
C LYS A 204 -5.03 -7.03 -22.38
N TRP A 205 -4.06 -6.98 -21.46
CA TRP A 205 -3.60 -5.73 -20.86
C TRP A 205 -3.00 -4.78 -21.91
N GLY A 206 -2.16 -5.30 -22.81
CA GLY A 206 -1.56 -4.52 -23.90
C GLY A 206 -2.59 -3.96 -24.88
N LEU A 207 -3.64 -4.72 -25.21
CA LEU A 207 -4.75 -4.25 -26.04
C LEU A 207 -5.54 -3.14 -25.34
N ALA A 208 -5.75 -3.25 -24.03
CA ALA A 208 -6.44 -2.21 -23.27
C ALA A 208 -5.67 -0.88 -23.23
N GLN A 209 -4.33 -0.90 -23.34
CA GLN A 209 -3.53 0.32 -23.47
C GLN A 209 -3.61 0.96 -24.86
N ASN A 210 -4.14 0.24 -25.86
CA ASN A 210 -4.21 0.66 -27.25
C ASN A 210 -5.67 0.58 -27.76
N PRO A 211 -6.56 1.53 -27.36
CA PRO A 211 -8.01 1.43 -27.52
C PRO A 211 -8.56 1.42 -28.98
N GLY A 212 -7.72 1.23 -29.99
CA GLY A 212 -8.12 1.01 -31.38
C GLY A 212 -7.80 -0.39 -31.93
N LEU A 213 -7.08 -1.22 -31.17
CA LEU A 213 -6.67 -2.54 -31.62
C LEU A 213 -7.79 -3.57 -31.48
N SER A 214 -7.97 -4.41 -32.50
CA SER A 214 -8.88 -5.56 -32.45
C SER A 214 -8.34 -6.64 -31.52
N SER A 215 -9.20 -7.50 -30.98
CA SER A 215 -8.76 -8.73 -30.30
C SER A 215 -8.30 -9.84 -31.26
N ASP A 216 -8.60 -9.71 -32.55
CA ASP A 216 -8.17 -10.65 -33.59
C ASP A 216 -6.89 -10.15 -34.27
N PRO A 217 -5.72 -10.80 -34.06
CA PRO A 217 -4.46 -10.41 -34.67
C PRO A 217 -4.39 -10.67 -36.18
N SER A 218 -5.31 -11.46 -36.76
CA SER A 218 -5.28 -11.77 -38.20
C SER A 218 -5.55 -10.56 -39.10
N ILE A 219 -6.19 -9.51 -38.55
CA ILE A 219 -6.53 -8.28 -39.26
C ILE A 219 -5.56 -7.13 -38.97
N TYR A 220 -4.47 -7.37 -38.23
CA TYR A 220 -3.53 -6.33 -37.84
C TYR A 220 -2.69 -5.83 -39.03
N SER A 221 -2.52 -4.53 -39.10
CA SER A 221 -1.50 -3.87 -39.91
C SER A 221 -0.12 -3.95 -39.25
N LYS A 222 0.93 -3.51 -39.96
CA LYS A 222 2.28 -3.41 -39.38
C LYS A 222 2.34 -2.39 -38.26
N GLU A 223 1.58 -1.31 -38.41
CA GLU A 223 1.45 -0.23 -37.42
C GLU A 223 0.75 -0.72 -36.15
N ASP A 224 -0.27 -1.59 -36.29
CA ASP A 224 -0.97 -2.22 -35.17
C ASP A 224 -0.03 -3.10 -34.35
N PHE A 225 0.72 -3.98 -35.03
CA PHE A 225 1.75 -4.80 -34.39
C PHE A 225 2.84 -3.95 -33.73
N SER A 226 3.28 -2.87 -34.38
CA SER A 226 4.28 -1.95 -33.80
C SER A 226 3.77 -1.29 -32.51
N SER A 227 2.50 -0.90 -32.47
CA SER A 227 1.89 -0.27 -31.29
C SER A 227 1.85 -1.24 -30.12
N LEU A 228 1.33 -2.45 -30.34
CA LEU A 228 1.28 -3.49 -29.31
C LEU A 228 2.68 -3.93 -28.86
N LYS A 229 3.63 -4.05 -29.80
CA LYS A 229 5.04 -4.36 -29.51
C LYS A 229 5.66 -3.33 -28.56
N ASN A 230 5.47 -2.04 -28.83
CA ASN A 230 6.01 -0.98 -27.99
C ASN A 230 5.44 -1.02 -26.57
N THR A 231 4.16 -1.40 -26.41
CA THR A 231 3.51 -1.58 -25.10
C THR A 231 4.03 -2.82 -24.36
N LEU A 232 4.24 -3.95 -25.05
CA LEU A 232 4.56 -5.22 -24.40
C LEU A 232 6.05 -5.55 -24.32
N GLN A 233 6.92 -4.75 -24.97
CA GLN A 233 8.35 -5.03 -25.08
C GLN A 233 9.05 -5.32 -23.74
N LYS A 234 8.64 -4.68 -22.64
CA LYS A 234 9.25 -4.92 -21.32
C LYS A 234 8.63 -6.10 -20.58
N CYS A 235 7.43 -6.52 -20.94
CA CYS A 235 6.76 -7.69 -20.36
C CYS A 235 7.27 -8.99 -20.99
N ILE A 236 7.50 -8.98 -22.32
CA ILE A 236 7.88 -10.17 -23.11
C ILE A 236 9.07 -10.97 -22.51
N PRO A 237 10.17 -10.34 -22.05
CA PRO A 237 11.31 -11.08 -21.49
C PRO A 237 11.00 -11.92 -20.25
N PHE A 238 9.89 -11.64 -19.56
CA PHE A 238 9.52 -12.32 -18.32
C PHE A 238 8.46 -13.42 -18.52
N ILE A 239 7.98 -13.61 -19.74
CA ILE A 239 7.07 -14.71 -20.09
C ILE A 239 7.88 -15.99 -20.28
N ARG A 240 7.49 -17.08 -19.59
CA ARG A 240 8.21 -18.35 -19.64
C ARG A 240 7.75 -19.19 -20.83
N PHE A 241 7.92 -18.68 -22.05
CA PHE A 241 7.41 -19.30 -23.27
C PHE A 241 7.78 -20.79 -23.41
N TYR A 242 8.96 -21.22 -22.93
CA TYR A 242 9.38 -22.62 -22.99
C TYR A 242 8.60 -23.57 -22.06
N ASN A 243 7.73 -23.06 -21.19
CA ASN A 243 6.81 -23.89 -20.40
C ASN A 243 5.48 -24.16 -21.13
N LEU A 244 5.30 -23.65 -22.36
CA LEU A 244 4.18 -23.96 -23.24
C LEU A 244 4.40 -25.32 -23.94
N THR A 245 3.31 -25.95 -24.37
CA THR A 245 3.35 -27.05 -25.35
C THR A 245 3.45 -26.49 -26.78
N SER A 246 3.88 -27.31 -27.74
CA SER A 246 3.89 -26.89 -29.15
C SER A 246 2.50 -26.47 -29.65
N LYS A 247 1.44 -27.16 -29.23
CA LYS A 247 0.07 -26.75 -29.56
C LYS A 247 -0.28 -25.37 -28.99
N GLU A 248 0.00 -25.13 -27.71
CA GLU A 248 -0.26 -23.83 -27.08
C GLU A 248 0.53 -22.69 -27.71
N PHE A 249 1.79 -22.94 -28.09
CA PHE A 249 2.59 -21.96 -28.83
C PHE A 249 1.95 -21.61 -30.18
N LEU A 250 1.50 -22.61 -30.94
CA LEU A 250 0.84 -22.41 -32.24
C LEU A 250 -0.47 -21.64 -32.10
N ASP A 251 -1.28 -21.97 -31.10
CA ASP A 251 -2.63 -21.41 -30.94
C ASP A 251 -2.59 -19.98 -30.35
N TYR A 252 -1.71 -19.71 -29.38
CA TYR A 252 -1.75 -18.46 -28.59
C TYR A 252 -0.59 -17.50 -28.84
N VAL A 253 0.60 -17.98 -29.22
CA VAL A 253 1.80 -17.12 -29.36
C VAL A 253 2.07 -16.78 -30.82
N LEU A 254 1.99 -17.78 -31.72
CA LEU A 254 2.25 -17.61 -33.15
C LEU A 254 1.41 -16.52 -33.84
N PRO A 255 0.12 -16.31 -33.49
CA PRO A 255 -0.67 -15.21 -34.07
C PRO A 255 -0.06 -13.83 -33.82
N TYR A 256 0.70 -13.69 -32.73
CA TYR A 256 1.35 -12.45 -32.31
C TYR A 256 2.85 -12.41 -32.63
N ARG A 257 3.38 -13.31 -33.48
CA ARG A 257 4.82 -13.44 -33.76
C ARG A 257 5.56 -12.12 -34.07
N GLU A 258 4.89 -11.15 -34.68
CA GLU A 258 5.49 -9.88 -35.10
C GLU A 258 5.84 -8.94 -33.92
N ILE A 259 5.25 -9.16 -32.75
CA ILE A 259 5.58 -8.38 -31.54
C ILE A 259 6.81 -8.93 -30.80
N LEU A 260 7.18 -10.19 -31.05
CA LEU A 260 8.33 -10.81 -30.42
C LEU A 260 9.65 -10.28 -31.03
N PRO A 261 10.72 -10.16 -30.23
CA PRO A 261 12.06 -9.98 -30.76
C PRO A 261 12.42 -11.12 -31.73
N GLU A 262 13.08 -10.79 -32.85
CA GLU A 262 13.36 -11.75 -33.93
C GLU A 262 14.19 -12.95 -33.44
N GLU A 263 15.21 -12.70 -32.62
CA GLU A 263 16.04 -13.73 -32.02
C GLU A 263 15.23 -14.69 -31.14
N LEU A 264 14.35 -14.13 -30.30
CA LEU A 264 13.47 -14.91 -29.42
C LEU A 264 12.50 -15.76 -30.25
N TYR A 265 11.84 -15.15 -31.24
CA TYR A 265 10.91 -15.87 -32.11
C TYR A 265 11.57 -17.04 -32.83
N MET A 266 12.76 -16.83 -33.40
CA MET A 266 13.47 -17.88 -34.13
C MET A 266 13.91 -19.03 -33.22
N ASP A 267 14.32 -18.75 -31.97
CA ASP A 267 14.64 -19.80 -31.00
C ASP A 267 13.39 -20.58 -30.56
N LEU A 268 12.28 -19.89 -30.28
CA LEU A 268 11.01 -20.51 -29.93
C LEU A 268 10.52 -21.40 -31.08
N LEU A 269 10.54 -20.90 -32.32
CA LEU A 269 10.12 -21.64 -33.50
C LEU A 269 10.95 -22.92 -33.68
N LYS A 270 12.28 -22.84 -33.60
CA LYS A 270 13.17 -24.02 -33.67
C LYS A 270 12.85 -25.04 -32.57
N THR A 271 12.63 -24.54 -31.35
CA THR A 271 12.34 -25.40 -30.20
C THR A 271 11.03 -26.16 -30.41
N PHE A 272 9.94 -25.48 -30.75
CA PHE A 272 8.62 -26.10 -30.85
C PHE A 272 8.40 -26.94 -32.10
N LEU A 273 9.10 -26.66 -33.21
CA LEU A 273 9.09 -27.51 -34.41
C LEU A 273 9.80 -28.85 -34.19
N SER A 274 10.75 -28.91 -33.26
CA SER A 274 11.49 -30.14 -32.95
C SER A 274 10.77 -31.07 -31.96
N LEU A 275 9.65 -30.62 -31.40
CA LEU A 275 8.91 -31.28 -30.32
C LEU A 275 7.62 -31.91 -30.81
N ASN A 276 7.18 -32.97 -30.13
CA ASN A 276 5.84 -33.55 -30.32
C ASN A 276 4.78 -32.53 -29.85
N PRO A 277 3.64 -32.36 -30.56
CA PRO A 277 2.56 -31.41 -30.23
C PRO A 277 2.22 -31.21 -28.75
N ASN A 278 2.23 -32.29 -27.95
CA ASN A 278 1.84 -32.28 -26.53
C ASN A 278 3.03 -32.25 -25.56
N SER A 279 4.26 -32.15 -26.07
CA SER A 279 5.48 -32.11 -25.24
C SER A 279 5.92 -30.68 -24.95
N LYS A 280 6.56 -30.48 -23.79
CA LYS A 280 7.16 -29.21 -23.39
C LYS A 280 8.68 -29.27 -23.55
N PRO A 281 9.35 -28.18 -23.94
CA PRO A 281 10.80 -28.06 -23.88
C PRO A 281 11.31 -28.34 -22.45
N THR A 282 12.19 -29.32 -22.29
CA THR A 282 12.79 -29.63 -20.98
C THR A 282 13.91 -28.64 -20.63
N HIS A 283 13.97 -28.25 -19.35
CA HIS A 283 15.08 -27.50 -18.73
C HIS A 283 15.41 -26.09 -19.25
N LYS A 284 14.56 -25.45 -20.06
CA LYS A 284 14.79 -24.08 -20.56
C LYS A 284 14.25 -22.95 -19.67
N SER A 285 13.33 -23.25 -18.74
CA SER A 285 12.78 -22.29 -17.77
C SER A 285 12.35 -22.97 -16.49
N SER A 286 12.40 -22.24 -15.36
CA SER A 286 11.90 -22.72 -14.08
C SER A 286 10.36 -22.76 -14.06
N PRO A 287 9.75 -23.82 -13.49
CA PRO A 287 8.31 -23.85 -13.26
C PRO A 287 7.93 -22.87 -12.15
N ARG A 288 6.65 -22.50 -12.10
CA ARG A 288 6.09 -21.72 -10.99
C ARG A 288 5.98 -22.60 -9.73
N ILE A 289 6.17 -22.00 -8.57
CA ILE A 289 6.26 -22.62 -7.23
C ILE A 289 4.96 -22.34 -6.46
N PRO A 290 4.45 -23.25 -5.61
CA PRO A 290 3.30 -22.97 -4.75
C PRO A 290 3.51 -21.76 -3.82
N PRO A 291 2.48 -20.95 -3.50
CA PRO A 291 2.62 -19.80 -2.62
C PRO A 291 2.93 -20.22 -1.18
N PRO A 292 3.63 -19.39 -0.39
CA PRO A 292 3.70 -19.58 1.06
C PRO A 292 2.29 -19.47 1.67
N LEU A 293 1.98 -20.35 2.62
CA LEU A 293 0.68 -20.36 3.32
C LEU A 293 0.44 -18.98 3.97
N LEU A 294 -0.63 -18.29 3.58
CA LEU A 294 -1.06 -17.08 4.29
C LEU A 294 -1.46 -17.46 5.73
N PRO A 295 -1.08 -16.67 6.75
CA PRO A 295 -1.50 -16.95 8.12
C PRO A 295 -3.03 -16.96 8.20
N HIS A 296 -3.59 -18.04 8.76
CA HIS A 296 -5.02 -18.17 9.00
C HIS A 296 -5.56 -16.94 9.74
N ARG A 297 -6.57 -16.32 9.15
CA ARG A 297 -7.28 -15.17 9.73
C ARG A 297 -7.94 -15.60 11.04
N PRO A 298 -7.72 -14.92 12.16
CA PRO A 298 -8.56 -15.11 13.35
C PRO A 298 -10.00 -14.76 12.97
N SER A 299 -10.92 -15.71 13.11
CA SER A 299 -12.34 -15.44 13.09
C SER A 299 -12.66 -14.61 14.32
N TYR A 300 -12.85 -13.29 14.15
CA TYR A 300 -13.45 -12.48 15.19
C TYR A 300 -14.94 -12.78 15.23
N SER A 301 -15.31 -13.86 15.92
CA SER A 301 -16.69 -14.08 16.34
C SER A 301 -17.01 -13.10 17.48
N ASN A 302 -17.82 -12.08 17.20
CA ASN A 302 -18.43 -11.26 18.24
C ASN A 302 -19.25 -12.16 19.19
N PRO A 303 -19.00 -12.17 20.51
CA PRO A 303 -19.87 -12.89 21.43
C PRO A 303 -21.23 -12.20 21.51
N LYS A 304 -22.31 -12.94 21.24
CA LYS A 304 -23.68 -12.52 21.57
C LYS A 304 -23.79 -12.25 23.07
N PRO A 305 -24.60 -11.26 23.50
CA PRO A 305 -24.78 -10.97 24.91
C PRO A 305 -25.73 -12.02 25.54
N SER A 306 -25.26 -12.75 26.54
CA SER A 306 -26.11 -13.52 27.44
C SER A 306 -26.00 -12.99 28.87
N SER A 307 -27.17 -12.67 29.39
CA SER A 307 -27.61 -12.35 30.76
C SER A 307 -26.71 -12.75 31.95
N GLN A 308 -26.54 -11.77 32.86
CA GLN A 308 -26.34 -11.81 34.31
C GLN A 308 -25.91 -13.15 34.97
N SER A 309 -24.75 -13.17 35.66
CA SER A 309 -24.69 -13.24 37.14
C SER A 309 -23.22 -13.28 37.67
N THR A 310 -23.01 -12.47 38.72
CA THR A 310 -22.10 -12.59 39.88
C THR A 310 -20.57 -12.82 39.74
N ILE A 311 -19.81 -11.83 40.22
CA ILE A 311 -18.36 -11.82 40.50
C ILE A 311 -18.09 -12.56 41.83
N PRO A 312 -16.93 -13.25 41.97
CA PRO A 312 -16.02 -12.85 43.06
C PRO A 312 -14.56 -12.65 42.60
N HIS A 313 -13.90 -11.82 43.41
CA HIS A 313 -12.53 -11.32 43.33
C HIS A 313 -11.40 -12.34 43.09
N SER A 314 -10.43 -11.97 42.24
CA SER A 314 -8.98 -12.12 42.53
C SER A 314 -8.13 -11.41 41.46
N ARG A 315 -7.83 -10.12 41.69
CA ARG A 315 -7.09 -9.25 40.76
C ARG A 315 -5.59 -9.12 41.09
N SER A 316 -4.97 -10.16 41.63
CA SER A 316 -3.57 -10.10 42.13
C SER A 316 -2.56 -11.03 41.42
N SER A 317 -2.99 -11.99 40.60
CA SER A 317 -2.08 -12.91 39.89
C SER A 317 -1.62 -12.39 38.51
N TYR A 318 -2.47 -11.68 37.78
CA TYR A 318 -2.15 -11.19 36.41
C TYR A 318 -1.09 -10.09 36.35
N LEU A 319 -1.07 -9.18 37.33
CA LEU A 319 -0.10 -8.06 37.37
C LEU A 319 1.30 -8.50 37.82
N ARG A 320 1.44 -9.68 38.45
CA ARG A 320 2.73 -10.21 38.90
C ARG A 320 3.52 -10.87 37.77
N ASN A 321 2.84 -11.42 36.74
CA ASN A 321 3.50 -12.04 35.58
C ASN A 321 4.01 -11.03 34.54
N LYS A 322 3.33 -9.89 34.33
CA LYS A 322 3.83 -8.84 33.43
C LYS A 322 5.09 -8.12 33.95
N LYS A 323 5.25 -7.98 35.27
CA LYS A 323 6.46 -7.39 35.87
C LYS A 323 7.69 -8.30 35.81
N LYS A 324 7.53 -9.64 35.80
CA LYS A 324 8.65 -10.57 35.60
C LYS A 324 9.13 -10.59 34.16
N SER A 325 8.21 -10.56 33.19
CA SER A 325 8.55 -10.53 31.76
C SER A 325 9.25 -9.23 31.35
N ALA A 326 8.77 -8.06 31.80
CA ALA A 326 9.42 -6.78 31.51
C ALA A 326 10.84 -6.63 32.10
N LYS A 327 11.14 -7.29 33.22
CA LYS A 327 12.49 -7.31 33.82
C LYS A 327 13.46 -8.18 33.03
N GLN A 328 12.97 -9.26 32.41
CA GLN A 328 13.77 -10.18 31.60
C GLN A 328 14.15 -9.54 30.26
N TYR A 329 13.24 -8.80 29.61
CA TYR A 329 13.54 -8.06 28.38
C TYR A 329 14.48 -6.86 28.60
N GLY A 330 14.36 -6.14 29.72
CA GLY A 330 15.28 -5.04 30.07
C GLY A 330 16.72 -5.50 30.36
N THR A 331 16.92 -6.75 30.79
CA THR A 331 18.25 -7.29 31.11
C THR A 331 18.98 -7.80 29.85
N ILE A 332 18.23 -8.28 28.85
CA ILE A 332 18.80 -8.74 27.57
C ILE A 332 19.28 -7.55 26.71
N TYR A 333 18.52 -6.45 26.70
CA TYR A 333 18.91 -5.22 25.98
C TYR A 333 20.06 -4.46 26.67
N GLY A 334 20.14 -4.50 28.00
CA GLY A 334 21.22 -3.85 28.76
C GLY A 334 22.58 -4.56 28.62
N THR A 335 22.58 -5.88 28.48
CA THR A 335 23.83 -6.67 28.40
C THR A 335 24.45 -6.64 26.99
N ARG A 336 23.64 -6.57 25.92
CA ARG A 336 24.14 -6.49 24.53
C ARG A 336 24.66 -5.11 24.10
N LYS A 337 24.30 -4.03 24.82
CA LYS A 337 24.84 -2.69 24.56
C LYS A 337 26.25 -2.49 25.14
N LYS A 338 26.68 -3.37 26.06
CA LYS A 338 28.03 -3.34 26.66
C LYS A 338 29.05 -4.14 25.86
N THR A 339 28.63 -5.18 25.14
CA THR A 339 29.52 -6.03 24.32
C THR A 339 29.86 -5.44 22.95
N PHE A 340 29.10 -4.43 22.48
CA PHE A 340 29.33 -3.80 21.16
C PHE A 340 30.34 -2.64 21.18
N ASN A 341 30.64 -2.08 22.37
CA ASN A 341 31.55 -0.94 22.49
C ASN A 341 33.03 -1.33 22.72
N ASP A 342 33.34 -2.62 22.99
CA ASP A 342 34.68 -3.06 23.39
C ASP A 342 35.38 -4.02 22.41
N MET A 343 34.88 -4.25 21.20
CA MET A 343 35.58 -5.07 20.19
C MET A 343 35.93 -4.27 18.95
N ASN A 344 37.14 -3.72 18.99
CA ASN A 344 37.89 -3.21 17.86
C ASN A 344 38.87 -4.32 17.43
N MET A 345 38.50 -5.21 16.50
CA MET A 345 39.42 -5.93 15.59
C MET A 345 38.70 -6.92 14.66
N GLN A 346 39.03 -6.77 13.38
CA GLN A 346 39.19 -7.71 12.25
C GLN A 346 38.29 -8.96 12.09
N SER A 347 37.83 -9.10 10.84
CA SER A 347 37.15 -10.23 10.21
C SER A 347 37.98 -11.51 10.19
N GLU A 348 37.30 -12.66 10.30
CA GLU A 348 37.77 -14.05 10.43
C GLU A 348 37.70 -14.53 11.89
N ASP A 349 37.02 -15.66 12.13
CA ASP A 349 36.72 -16.32 13.42
C ASP A 349 35.30 -16.13 14.01
N LEU A 350 34.27 -16.55 13.26
CA LEU A 350 32.97 -16.99 13.83
C LEU A 350 32.43 -18.22 13.06
N ILE A 351 33.28 -19.24 12.91
CA ILE A 351 32.86 -20.61 12.55
C ILE A 351 33.26 -21.50 13.73
N ASP A 352 32.42 -21.54 14.76
CA ASP A 352 32.18 -22.74 15.58
C ASP A 352 31.24 -22.36 16.71
N MET A 353 29.94 -22.61 16.51
CA MET A 353 28.95 -22.94 17.54
C MET A 353 27.64 -23.29 16.81
N SER A 354 27.69 -24.31 15.95
CA SER A 354 26.51 -24.91 15.34
C SER A 354 26.41 -26.37 15.79
N GLU A 355 25.77 -26.63 16.92
CA GLU A 355 25.22 -27.95 17.23
C GLU A 355 24.23 -27.87 18.40
N SER A 356 23.02 -27.40 18.11
CA SER A 356 21.73 -27.97 18.59
C SER A 356 20.58 -27.00 18.32
N ASN A 357 19.52 -27.53 17.71
CA ASN A 357 18.21 -26.91 17.38
C ASN A 357 18.14 -26.06 16.09
N HIS A 358 18.20 -26.77 14.96
CA HIS A 358 17.76 -26.33 13.65
C HIS A 358 16.22 -26.37 13.54
N GLN A 359 15.57 -25.19 13.44
CA GLN A 359 14.49 -24.88 12.48
C GLN A 359 14.03 -23.41 12.64
N ASP A 360 14.11 -22.83 13.84
CA ASP A 360 13.57 -21.48 14.13
C ASP A 360 14.56 -20.31 13.92
N TYR A 361 15.83 -20.60 13.62
CA TYR A 361 16.88 -19.57 13.46
C TYR A 361 17.05 -19.06 12.03
N GLN A 362 16.60 -19.78 11.00
CA GLN A 362 16.82 -19.36 9.61
C GLN A 362 15.84 -18.26 9.15
N GLU A 363 14.57 -18.30 9.56
CA GLU A 363 13.61 -17.24 9.20
C GLU A 363 13.97 -15.89 9.85
N ILE A 364 14.53 -15.91 11.07
CA ILE A 364 14.94 -14.69 11.77
C ILE A 364 16.23 -14.11 11.17
N VAL A 365 17.15 -14.96 10.71
CA VAL A 365 18.39 -14.51 10.06
C VAL A 365 18.09 -13.91 8.70
N ASP A 366 17.16 -14.47 7.92
CA ASP A 366 16.78 -13.93 6.61
C ASP A 366 15.99 -12.60 6.71
N GLU A 367 15.05 -12.46 7.66
CA GLU A 367 14.36 -11.17 7.90
C GLU A 367 15.32 -10.08 8.41
N VAL A 368 16.26 -10.43 9.28
CA VAL A 368 17.24 -9.47 9.82
C VAL A 368 18.30 -9.11 8.77
N VAL A 369 18.70 -10.03 7.89
CA VAL A 369 19.62 -9.73 6.77
C VAL A 369 18.96 -8.83 5.72
N VAL A 370 17.66 -9.00 5.44
CA VAL A 370 16.91 -8.11 4.54
C VAL A 370 16.72 -6.72 5.14
N LEU A 371 16.39 -6.62 6.44
CA LEU A 371 16.25 -5.34 7.15
C LEU A 371 17.59 -4.61 7.32
N ILE A 372 18.68 -5.32 7.63
CA ILE A 372 20.04 -4.75 7.73
C ILE A 372 20.54 -4.29 6.36
N ASN A 373 20.22 -4.99 5.28
CA ASN A 373 20.60 -4.56 3.93
C ASN A 373 19.80 -3.33 3.46
N PHE A 374 18.53 -3.21 3.84
CA PHE A 374 17.73 -2.01 3.55
C PHE A 374 18.24 -0.77 4.31
N ASP A 375 18.54 -0.91 5.60
CA ASP A 375 19.08 0.20 6.41
C ASP A 375 20.52 0.57 6.01
N ARG A 376 21.36 -0.39 5.58
CA ARG A 376 22.71 -0.11 5.06
C ARG A 376 22.68 0.65 3.73
N ILE A 377 21.74 0.36 2.83
CA ILE A 377 21.60 1.11 1.57
C ILE A 377 21.18 2.56 1.84
N ILE A 378 20.24 2.77 2.77
CA ILE A 378 19.79 4.11 3.17
C ILE A 378 20.92 4.88 3.89
N LEU A 379 21.67 4.23 4.78
CA LEU A 379 22.81 4.85 5.47
C LEU A 379 23.98 5.15 4.53
N VAL A 380 24.24 4.32 3.51
CA VAL A 380 25.26 4.58 2.48
C VAL A 380 24.83 5.75 1.60
N GLN A 381 23.56 5.82 1.20
CA GLN A 381 23.00 6.95 0.44
C GLN A 381 23.09 8.26 1.26
N LEU A 382 22.70 8.25 2.54
CA LEU A 382 22.83 9.40 3.45
C LEU A 382 24.29 9.77 3.71
N PHE A 383 25.19 8.80 3.87
CA PHE A 383 26.61 9.06 4.05
C PHE A 383 27.24 9.68 2.80
N LEU A 384 26.88 9.22 1.60
CA LEU A 384 27.33 9.80 0.33
C LEU A 384 26.79 11.23 0.13
N VAL A 385 25.54 11.50 0.53
CA VAL A 385 24.96 12.84 0.54
C VAL A 385 25.71 13.76 1.51
N VAL A 386 25.99 13.29 2.74
CA VAL A 386 26.74 14.07 3.75
C VAL A 386 28.19 14.32 3.32
N GLN A 387 28.87 13.34 2.70
CA GLN A 387 30.22 13.51 2.17
C GLN A 387 30.27 14.50 0.99
N ARG A 388 29.28 14.47 0.08
CA ARG A 388 29.15 15.46 -1.01
C ARG A 388 28.88 16.87 -0.48
N MET A 389 28.00 17.00 0.51
CA MET A 389 27.72 18.28 1.19
C MET A 389 28.97 18.85 1.89
N ARG A 390 29.76 17.98 2.53
CA ARG A 390 31.01 18.37 3.22
C ARG A 390 32.12 18.79 2.25
N ASN A 391 32.18 18.20 1.06
CA ASN A 391 33.10 18.61 0.00
C ASN A 391 32.66 19.90 -0.69
N TYR A 392 31.35 20.16 -0.81
CA TYR A 392 30.82 21.42 -1.38
C TYR A 392 31.14 22.62 -0.49
N GLY A 393 30.99 22.48 0.84
CA GLY A 393 31.35 23.50 1.83
C GLY A 393 32.83 23.89 1.86
N ARG A 394 33.72 23.11 1.23
CA ARG A 394 35.15 23.40 1.07
C ARG A 394 35.50 24.11 -0.25
N SER A 395 34.59 24.19 -1.22
CA SER A 395 34.84 24.72 -2.56
C SER A 395 34.51 26.21 -2.74
N GLY A 396 34.03 26.90 -1.71
CA GLY A 396 34.00 28.37 -1.66
C GLY A 396 32.93 29.08 -2.49
N ASP A 397 32.08 28.38 -3.23
CA ASP A 397 30.99 28.99 -4.01
C ASP A 397 29.64 28.80 -3.32
N ARG A 398 29.10 29.86 -2.70
CA ARG A 398 27.90 29.80 -1.84
C ARG A 398 26.57 30.08 -2.55
N ASN A 399 26.55 30.30 -3.86
CA ASN A 399 25.34 30.84 -4.52
C ASN A 399 24.73 29.98 -5.64
N ARG A 400 25.10 28.70 -5.77
CA ARG A 400 24.31 27.74 -6.59
C ARG A 400 24.29 26.35 -5.94
N VAL A 401 23.10 25.77 -5.81
CA VAL A 401 22.95 24.32 -5.57
C VAL A 401 23.00 23.64 -6.94
N PRO A 402 23.87 22.63 -7.18
CA PRO A 402 23.89 21.91 -8.46
C PRO A 402 22.60 21.11 -8.67
N ASP A 403 22.09 21.07 -9.89
CA ASP A 403 20.85 20.35 -10.27
C ASP A 403 20.88 18.85 -9.88
N SER A 404 22.07 18.26 -9.73
CA SER A 404 22.25 16.88 -9.27
C SER A 404 21.89 16.61 -7.81
N ILE A 405 21.78 17.66 -6.98
CA ILE A 405 21.30 17.55 -5.58
C ILE A 405 19.78 17.66 -5.53
N VAL A 406 19.16 18.41 -6.44
CA VAL A 406 17.70 18.55 -6.53
C VAL A 406 17.04 17.25 -7.05
N SER A 407 17.74 16.45 -7.84
CA SER A 407 17.22 15.17 -8.36
C SER A 407 17.22 14.01 -7.35
N ILE A 408 17.80 14.18 -6.15
CA ILE A 408 17.94 13.13 -5.13
C ILE A 408 17.10 13.41 -3.86
N LEU A 409 16.64 14.65 -3.68
CA LEU A 409 15.56 15.00 -2.73
C LEU A 409 14.21 14.76 -3.38
#